data_AF-A0A851HRW8-F1
#
_entry.id   AF-A0A851HRW8-F1
#
_cell.length_a   1.000
_cell.length_b   1.000
_cell.length_c   1.000
_cell.angle_alpha   90.00
_cell.angle_beta   90.00
_cell.angle_gamma   90.00
#
_symmetry.space_group_name_H-M   'P 1'
#
loop_
_entity.id
_entity.type
_entity.pdbx_description
1 polymer ?
#
loop_
_entity_poly.entity_id
_entity_poly.type
_entity_poly.pdbx_seq_one_letter_code
_entity_poly.pdbx_strand_id
1 'polypeptide(L)'
;MRKYGILSFIAIVIVALLGIIAAVLEWWAYSLILGFIALVGLASLVLLCIRYIARLMRTQERKASTESRCNSEHLAMRIGEAQQKNENLLLIQQRQIGAIDTNVKAYDEKFAELDSRIHKVARSTADHISQTVRHSTNEIEALLQIFSRFSDLKLPMPSTGGWALDARSLAHLISIFEEKRPQRILELGSGTSTVWLAYLCRLYGGKVVALDHLEEYLDQTRGTLKDHGLDSFVDARLAPLEEVSRDRGSYKWYALGALEDVENIDMVLVDGPPATTGKNARFPALPNVIDRLAPDATVILDDAHRPEEADIVDLWQSQFPEFTRQVLDTPRIAVLNRNAD
;
A
#
# COMPACT_ATOMS: atom_id res chain seq x y z
N MET A 1 -62.95 -51.05 -60.86
CA MET A 1 -62.79 -50.96 -62.33
C MET A 1 -62.22 -52.22 -62.98
N ARG A 2 -61.44 -53.08 -62.28
CA ARG A 2 -60.87 -54.30 -62.85
C ARG A 2 -61.93 -55.29 -63.38
N LYS A 3 -63.04 -55.50 -62.66
CA LYS A 3 -64.14 -56.38 -63.09
C LYS A 3 -64.87 -55.84 -64.34
N TYR A 4 -65.20 -54.55 -64.37
CA TYR A 4 -65.94 -53.94 -65.49
C TYR A 4 -65.12 -53.81 -66.78
N GLY A 5 -63.80 -53.57 -66.69
CA GLY A 5 -62.93 -53.51 -67.87
C GLY A 5 -62.78 -54.85 -68.58
N ILE A 6 -62.66 -55.94 -67.80
CA ILE A 6 -62.54 -57.31 -68.33
C ILE A 6 -63.84 -57.72 -69.04
N LEU A 7 -65.00 -57.46 -68.45
CA LEU A 7 -66.31 -57.73 -69.06
C LEU A 7 -66.52 -56.94 -70.36
N SER A 8 -66.16 -55.66 -70.38
CA SER A 8 -66.30 -54.82 -71.58
C SER A 8 -65.36 -55.24 -72.71
N PHE A 9 -64.15 -55.70 -72.40
CA PHE A 9 -63.22 -56.24 -73.39
C PHE A 9 -63.73 -57.55 -74.01
N ILE A 10 -64.24 -58.48 -73.17
CA ILE A 10 -64.85 -59.73 -73.64
C ILE A 10 -66.03 -59.44 -74.57
N ALA A 11 -66.89 -58.47 -74.23
CA ALA A 11 -68.01 -58.07 -75.08
C ALA A 11 -67.56 -57.54 -76.46
N ILE A 12 -66.52 -56.72 -76.52
CA ILE A 12 -65.96 -56.20 -77.78
C ILE A 12 -65.42 -57.35 -78.65
N VAL A 13 -64.72 -58.32 -78.04
CA VAL A 13 -64.17 -59.48 -78.75
C VAL A 13 -65.29 -60.35 -79.32
N ILE A 14 -66.38 -60.56 -78.58
CA ILE A 14 -67.56 -61.31 -79.06
C ILE A 14 -68.21 -60.59 -80.25
N VAL A 15 -68.39 -59.27 -80.17
CA VAL A 15 -68.96 -58.47 -81.27
C VAL A 15 -68.07 -58.52 -82.52
N ALA A 16 -66.74 -58.47 -82.35
CA ALA A 16 -65.81 -58.61 -83.46
C ALA A 16 -65.89 -60.01 -84.10
N LEU A 17 -65.95 -61.07 -83.30
CA LEU A 17 -66.10 -62.45 -83.77
C LEU A 17 -67.42 -62.66 -84.53
N LEU A 18 -68.53 -62.11 -84.03
CA LEU A 18 -69.81 -62.12 -84.73
C LEU A 18 -69.74 -61.38 -86.07
N GLY A 19 -69.00 -60.26 -86.13
CA GLY A 19 -68.72 -59.54 -87.37
C GLY A 19 -67.95 -60.38 -88.39
N ILE A 20 -66.98 -61.18 -87.94
CA ILE A 20 -66.22 -62.11 -88.80
C ILE A 20 -67.14 -63.22 -89.32
N ILE A 21 -67.95 -63.82 -88.46
CA ILE A 21 -68.91 -64.88 -88.84
C ILE A 21 -69.92 -64.35 -89.88
N ALA A 22 -70.43 -63.13 -89.69
CA ALA A 22 -71.33 -62.49 -90.66
C ALA A 22 -70.68 -62.28 -92.04
N ALA A 23 -69.37 -62.02 -92.10
CA ALA A 23 -68.65 -61.91 -93.38
C ALA A 23 -68.57 -63.25 -94.12
N VAL A 24 -68.35 -64.35 -93.38
CA VAL A 24 -68.26 -65.71 -93.96
C VAL A 24 -69.59 -66.17 -94.56
N LEU A 25 -70.73 -65.70 -94.02
CA LEU A 25 -72.08 -66.01 -94.51
C LEU A 25 -72.57 -65.08 -95.64
N GLU A 26 -71.66 -64.28 -96.24
CA GLU A 26 -71.93 -63.27 -97.28
C GLU A 26 -72.88 -62.13 -96.85
N TRP A 27 -73.08 -61.92 -95.54
CA TRP A 27 -73.89 -60.83 -94.98
C TRP A 27 -73.06 -59.57 -94.73
N TRP A 28 -72.54 -58.98 -95.82
CA TRP A 28 -71.55 -57.90 -95.78
C TRP A 28 -71.97 -56.65 -94.97
N ALA A 29 -73.26 -56.28 -94.99
CA ALA A 29 -73.75 -55.10 -94.27
C ALA A 29 -73.61 -55.23 -92.74
N TYR A 30 -73.88 -56.42 -92.17
CA TYR A 30 -73.80 -56.65 -90.73
C TYR A 30 -72.36 -56.74 -90.23
N SER A 31 -71.46 -57.29 -91.05
CA SER A 31 -70.02 -57.36 -90.71
C SER A 31 -69.41 -55.97 -90.52
N LEU A 32 -69.71 -55.04 -91.43
CA LEU A 32 -69.20 -53.66 -91.35
C LEU A 32 -69.70 -52.92 -90.09
N ILE A 33 -70.98 -53.08 -89.74
CA ILE A 33 -71.56 -52.45 -88.55
C ILE A 33 -70.93 -53.02 -87.27
N LEU A 34 -70.82 -54.35 -87.17
CA LEU A 34 -70.23 -55.01 -86.00
C LEU A 34 -68.74 -54.68 -85.86
N GLY A 35 -68.00 -54.63 -86.97
CA GLY A 35 -66.61 -54.20 -87.00
C GLY A 35 -66.42 -52.76 -86.52
N PHE A 36 -67.30 -51.84 -86.95
CA PHE A 36 -67.27 -50.45 -86.50
C PHE A 36 -67.57 -50.32 -85.00
N ILE A 37 -68.57 -51.04 -84.48
CA ILE A 37 -68.90 -51.06 -83.05
C ILE A 37 -67.72 -51.58 -82.22
N ALA A 38 -67.06 -52.66 -82.69
CA ALA A 38 -65.90 -53.21 -82.01
C ALA A 38 -64.73 -52.19 -81.97
N LEU A 39 -64.49 -51.47 -83.06
CA LEU A 39 -63.44 -50.46 -83.16
C LEU A 39 -63.69 -49.25 -82.24
N VAL A 40 -64.92 -48.75 -82.21
CA VAL A 40 -65.33 -47.67 -81.29
C VAL A 40 -65.24 -48.13 -79.83
N GLY A 41 -65.64 -49.37 -79.54
CA GLY A 41 -65.52 -49.97 -78.22
C GLY A 41 -64.06 -50.06 -77.75
N LEU A 42 -63.15 -50.51 -78.62
CA LEU A 42 -61.72 -50.59 -78.35
C LEU A 42 -61.13 -49.20 -78.08
N ALA A 43 -61.46 -48.21 -78.93
CA ALA A 43 -60.99 -46.83 -78.77
C ALA A 43 -61.44 -46.23 -77.42
N SER A 44 -62.68 -46.48 -77.00
CA SER A 44 -63.20 -46.04 -75.70
C SER A 44 -62.48 -46.69 -74.52
N LEU A 45 -62.18 -47.99 -74.60
CA LEU A 45 -61.42 -48.72 -73.58
C LEU A 45 -60.01 -48.16 -73.43
N VAL A 46 -59.32 -47.89 -74.54
CA VAL A 46 -57.98 -47.28 -74.54
C VAL A 46 -58.02 -45.90 -73.90
N LEU A 47 -59.02 -45.08 -74.22
CA LEU A 47 -59.18 -43.74 -73.64
C LEU A 47 -59.43 -43.80 -72.12
N LEU A 48 -60.21 -44.78 -71.65
CA LEU A 48 -60.44 -45.02 -70.22
C LEU A 48 -59.17 -45.48 -69.50
N CYS A 49 -58.37 -46.35 -70.11
CA CYS A 49 -57.08 -46.77 -69.58
C CYS A 49 -56.10 -45.60 -69.47
N ILE A 50 -56.00 -44.76 -70.49
CA ILE A 50 -55.17 -43.54 -70.46
C ILE A 50 -55.64 -42.61 -69.34
N ARG A 51 -56.96 -42.37 -69.22
CA ARG A 51 -57.53 -41.55 -68.13
C ARG A 51 -57.25 -42.16 -66.75
N TYR A 52 -57.27 -43.48 -66.61
CA TYR A 52 -56.98 -44.15 -65.35
C TYR A 52 -55.51 -44.02 -64.96
N ILE A 53 -54.58 -44.27 -65.89
CA ILE A 53 -53.14 -44.12 -65.66
C ILE A 53 -52.80 -42.65 -65.34
N ALA A 54 -53.36 -41.70 -66.10
CA ALA A 54 -53.18 -40.27 -65.82
C ALA A 54 -53.71 -39.86 -64.43
N ARG A 55 -54.84 -40.45 -63.98
CA ARG A 55 -55.33 -40.23 -62.61
C ARG A 55 -54.37 -40.80 -61.57
N LEU A 56 -53.85 -42.02 -61.77
CA LEU A 56 -52.91 -42.63 -60.84
C LEU A 56 -51.61 -41.83 -60.74
N MET A 57 -51.03 -41.40 -61.87
CA MET A 57 -49.83 -40.57 -61.86
C MET A 57 -50.05 -39.24 -61.13
N ARG A 58 -51.16 -38.54 -61.41
CA ARG A 58 -51.52 -37.31 -60.67
C ARG A 58 -51.68 -37.55 -59.17
N THR A 59 -52.20 -38.70 -58.75
CA THR A 59 -52.31 -39.02 -57.31
C THR A 59 -50.96 -39.32 -56.66
N GLN A 60 -50.05 -39.98 -57.39
CA GLN A 60 -48.70 -40.25 -56.90
C GLN A 60 -47.85 -38.99 -56.84
N GLU A 61 -47.87 -38.16 -57.89
CA GLU A 61 -47.22 -36.84 -57.90
C GLU A 61 -47.74 -35.93 -56.78
N ARG A 62 -49.05 -35.93 -56.52
CA ARG A 62 -49.63 -35.16 -55.42
C ARG A 62 -49.10 -35.62 -54.06
N LYS A 63 -49.02 -36.94 -53.82
CA LYS A 63 -48.49 -37.48 -52.56
C LYS A 63 -47.01 -37.16 -52.39
N ALA A 64 -46.20 -37.42 -53.42
CA ALA A 64 -44.76 -37.15 -53.41
C ALA A 64 -44.46 -35.64 -53.24
N SER A 65 -45.22 -34.77 -53.91
CA SER A 65 -45.05 -33.31 -53.76
C SER A 65 -45.50 -32.82 -52.39
N THR A 66 -46.59 -33.35 -51.81
CA THR A 66 -46.99 -32.99 -50.44
C THR A 66 -45.97 -33.45 -49.39
N GLU A 67 -45.43 -34.66 -49.52
CA GLU A 67 -44.44 -35.20 -48.60
C GLU A 67 -43.10 -34.45 -48.72
N SER A 68 -42.66 -34.17 -49.96
CA SER A 68 -41.46 -33.38 -50.20
C SER A 68 -41.60 -31.95 -49.70
N ARG A 69 -42.79 -31.35 -49.84
CA ARG A 69 -43.07 -30.00 -49.32
C ARG A 69 -43.06 -29.98 -47.80
N CYS A 70 -43.72 -30.94 -47.15
CA CYS A 70 -43.73 -31.08 -45.69
C CYS A 70 -42.30 -31.30 -45.13
N ASN A 71 -41.51 -32.18 -45.76
CA ASN A 71 -40.12 -32.40 -45.37
C ASN A 71 -39.26 -31.15 -45.58
N SER A 72 -39.48 -30.39 -46.67
CA SER A 72 -38.74 -29.14 -46.92
C SER A 72 -39.11 -28.04 -45.91
N GLU A 73 -40.40 -27.91 -45.55
CA GLU A 73 -40.88 -26.96 -44.54
C GLU A 73 -40.32 -27.31 -43.16
N HIS A 74 -40.31 -28.60 -42.79
CA HIS A 74 -39.73 -29.08 -41.54
C HIS A 74 -38.21 -28.87 -41.47
N LEU A 75 -37.48 -29.11 -42.57
CA LEU A 75 -36.04 -28.86 -42.63
C LEU A 75 -35.73 -27.36 -42.51
N ALA A 76 -36.49 -26.50 -43.20
CA ALA A 76 -36.35 -25.05 -43.10
C ALA A 76 -36.59 -24.54 -41.66
N MET A 77 -37.59 -25.09 -40.97
CA MET A 77 -37.86 -24.78 -39.57
C MET A 77 -36.68 -25.16 -38.66
N ARG A 78 -36.16 -26.38 -38.78
CA ARG A 78 -35.00 -26.84 -37.97
C ARG A 78 -33.73 -26.05 -38.25
N ILE A 79 -33.50 -25.65 -39.50
CA ILE A 79 -32.37 -24.78 -39.86
C ILE A 79 -32.54 -23.40 -39.22
N GLY A 80 -33.74 -22.82 -39.26
CA GLY A 80 -34.03 -21.54 -38.60
C GLY A 80 -33.82 -21.59 -37.09
N GLU A 81 -34.31 -22.64 -36.41
CA GLU A 81 -34.08 -22.85 -34.98
C GLU A 81 -32.59 -23.01 -34.64
N ALA A 82 -31.84 -23.78 -35.44
CA ALA A 82 -30.41 -23.96 -35.25
C ALA A 82 -29.62 -22.67 -35.47
N GLN A 83 -30.00 -21.87 -36.48
CA GLN A 83 -29.41 -20.56 -36.75
C GLN A 83 -29.65 -19.61 -35.58
N GLN A 84 -30.89 -19.51 -35.10
CA GLN A 84 -31.24 -18.67 -33.95
C GLN A 84 -30.50 -19.10 -32.67
N LYS A 85 -30.34 -20.41 -32.44
CA LYS A 85 -29.57 -20.93 -31.30
C LYS A 85 -28.09 -20.56 -31.40
N ASN A 86 -27.51 -20.64 -32.60
CA ASN A 86 -26.11 -20.25 -32.85
C ASN A 86 -25.89 -18.75 -32.64
N GLU A 87 -26.79 -17.89 -33.15
CA GLU A 87 -26.73 -16.44 -32.92
C GLU A 87 -26.79 -16.09 -31.43
N ASN A 88 -27.70 -16.73 -30.69
CA ASN A 88 -27.79 -16.55 -29.24
C ASN A 88 -26.51 -16.99 -28.51
N LEU A 89 -25.89 -18.10 -28.92
CA LEU A 89 -24.60 -18.53 -28.37
C LEU A 89 -23.50 -17.51 -28.63
N LEU A 90 -23.45 -16.97 -29.84
CA LEU A 90 -22.46 -15.98 -30.26
C LEU A 90 -22.59 -14.69 -29.45
N LEU A 91 -23.82 -14.24 -29.20
CA LEU A 91 -24.10 -13.10 -28.32
C LEU A 91 -23.65 -13.34 -26.87
N ILE A 92 -23.89 -14.53 -26.33
CA ILE A 92 -23.45 -14.90 -24.98
C ILE A 92 -21.91 -14.90 -24.90
N GLN A 93 -21.23 -15.49 -25.89
CA GLN A 93 -19.77 -15.51 -25.96
C GLN A 93 -19.18 -14.10 -26.06
N GLN A 94 -19.75 -13.23 -26.90
CA GLN A 94 -19.30 -11.84 -27.02
C GLN A 94 -19.44 -11.07 -25.69
N ARG A 95 -20.56 -11.27 -24.97
CA ARG A 95 -20.73 -10.67 -23.64
C ARG A 95 -19.69 -11.17 -22.63
N GLN A 96 -19.38 -12.47 -22.65
CA GLN A 96 -18.35 -13.05 -21.78
C GLN A 96 -16.95 -12.52 -22.11
N ILE A 97 -16.60 -12.43 -23.39
CA ILE A 97 -15.31 -11.86 -23.83
C ILE A 97 -15.20 -10.39 -23.41
N GLY A 98 -16.25 -9.60 -23.58
CA GLY A 98 -16.26 -8.20 -23.13
C GLY A 98 -16.09 -8.05 -21.61
N ALA A 99 -16.71 -8.95 -20.82
CA ALA A 99 -16.51 -8.97 -19.37
C ALA A 99 -15.08 -9.35 -18.97
N ILE A 100 -14.47 -10.32 -19.67
CA ILE A 100 -13.06 -10.69 -19.46
C ILE A 100 -12.13 -9.54 -19.80
N ASP A 101 -12.32 -8.87 -20.93
CA ASP A 101 -11.50 -7.72 -21.36
C ASP A 101 -11.55 -6.57 -20.34
N THR A 102 -12.75 -6.31 -19.79
CA THR A 102 -12.93 -5.31 -18.73
C THR A 102 -12.16 -5.68 -17.47
N ASN A 103 -12.21 -6.96 -17.06
CA ASN A 103 -11.45 -7.44 -15.90
C ASN A 103 -9.95 -7.38 -16.12
N VAL A 104 -9.45 -7.74 -17.32
CA VAL A 104 -8.02 -7.66 -17.66
C VAL A 104 -7.52 -6.23 -17.54
N LYS A 105 -8.25 -5.25 -18.10
CA LYS A 105 -7.92 -3.82 -17.95
C LYS A 105 -7.87 -3.38 -16.49
N ALA A 106 -8.87 -3.78 -15.69
CA ALA A 106 -8.89 -3.47 -14.26
C ALA A 106 -7.73 -4.12 -13.49
N TYR A 107 -7.26 -5.30 -13.91
CA TYR A 107 -6.06 -5.92 -13.35
C TYR A 107 -4.79 -5.18 -13.75
N ASP A 108 -4.63 -4.78 -15.02
CA ASP A 108 -3.47 -4.02 -15.49
C ASP A 108 -3.32 -2.68 -14.74
N GLU A 109 -4.42 -1.96 -14.52
CA GLU A 109 -4.44 -0.74 -13.72
C GLU A 109 -3.99 -1.01 -12.26
N LYS A 110 -4.50 -2.09 -11.65
CA LYS A 110 -4.08 -2.51 -10.30
C LYS A 110 -2.63 -2.94 -10.25
N PHE A 111 -2.11 -3.62 -11.27
CA PHE A 111 -0.70 -4.02 -11.35
C PHE A 111 0.21 -2.79 -11.48
N ALA A 112 -0.16 -1.81 -12.30
CA ALA A 112 0.57 -0.55 -12.41
C ALA A 112 0.57 0.22 -11.07
N GLU A 113 -0.56 0.25 -10.37
CA GLU A 113 -0.65 0.85 -9.04
C GLU A 113 0.23 0.12 -8.01
N LEU A 114 0.17 -1.21 -7.99
CA LEU A 114 0.97 -2.05 -7.11
C LEU A 114 2.47 -1.86 -7.37
N ASP A 115 2.89 -1.84 -8.63
CA ASP A 115 4.29 -1.61 -9.02
C ASP A 115 4.77 -0.24 -8.54
N SER A 116 3.96 0.81 -8.69
CA SER A 116 4.27 2.15 -8.16
C SER A 116 4.44 2.14 -6.63
N ARG A 117 3.56 1.43 -5.91
CA ARG A 117 3.64 1.29 -4.44
C ARG A 117 4.91 0.55 -4.03
N ILE A 118 5.27 -0.55 -4.71
CA ILE A 118 6.50 -1.31 -4.45
C ILE A 118 7.73 -0.40 -4.63
N HIS A 119 7.81 0.36 -5.73
CA HIS A 119 8.92 1.28 -5.97
C HIS A 119 9.02 2.39 -4.91
N LYS A 120 7.88 2.93 -4.46
CA LYS A 120 7.85 3.92 -3.38
C LYS A 120 8.37 3.35 -2.06
N VAL A 121 7.91 2.15 -1.69
CA VAL A 121 8.37 1.47 -0.47
C VAL A 121 9.85 1.12 -0.56
N ALA A 122 10.31 0.58 -1.70
CA ALA A 122 11.71 0.24 -1.91
C ALA A 122 12.62 1.48 -1.80
N ARG A 123 12.23 2.61 -2.42
CA ARG A 123 12.97 3.87 -2.34
C ARG A 123 12.99 4.41 -0.91
N SER A 124 11.83 4.51 -0.25
CA SER A 124 11.75 4.97 1.14
C SER A 124 12.59 4.11 2.08
N THR A 125 12.58 2.78 1.90
CA THR A 125 13.41 1.86 2.69
C THR A 125 14.90 2.08 2.44
N ALA A 126 15.31 2.24 1.18
CA ALA A 126 16.69 2.52 0.82
C ALA A 126 17.18 3.87 1.38
N ASP A 127 16.31 4.89 1.36
CA ASP A 127 16.59 6.21 1.94
C ASP A 127 16.75 6.11 3.46
N HIS A 128 15.85 5.40 4.16
CA HIS A 128 15.97 5.16 5.60
C HIS A 128 17.25 4.40 5.97
N ILE A 129 17.59 3.32 5.25
CA ILE A 129 18.84 2.58 5.46
C ILE A 129 20.05 3.51 5.26
N SER A 130 20.06 4.28 4.18
CA SER A 130 21.16 5.21 3.88
C SER A 130 21.30 6.27 4.96
N GLN A 131 20.19 6.79 5.49
CA GLN A 131 20.19 7.73 6.61
C GLN A 131 20.73 7.10 7.90
N THR A 132 20.30 5.88 8.25
CA THR A 132 20.80 5.16 9.43
C THR A 132 22.29 4.86 9.32
N VAL A 133 22.77 4.44 8.15
CA VAL A 133 24.20 4.20 7.90
C VAL A 133 24.98 5.50 8.06
N ARG A 134 24.56 6.59 7.42
CA ARG A 134 25.22 7.91 7.55
C ARG A 134 25.24 8.39 9.00
N HIS A 135 24.12 8.26 9.73
CA HIS A 135 24.05 8.62 11.14
C HIS A 135 25.06 7.81 11.95
N SER A 136 25.10 6.49 11.78
CA SER A 136 26.05 5.61 12.49
C SER A 136 27.51 5.95 12.17
N THR A 137 27.83 6.26 10.89
CA THR A 137 29.16 6.71 10.50
C THR A 137 29.52 8.01 11.21
N ASN A 138 28.63 9.00 11.23
CA ASN A 138 28.89 10.28 11.90
C ASN A 138 29.08 10.11 13.42
N GLU A 139 28.33 9.20 14.07
CA GLU A 139 28.52 8.88 15.50
C GLU A 139 29.90 8.24 15.75
N ILE A 140 30.34 7.32 14.89
CA ILE A 140 31.67 6.70 14.98
C ILE A 140 32.77 7.74 14.77
N GLU A 141 32.63 8.61 13.78
CA GLU A 141 33.58 9.72 13.52
C GLU A 141 33.66 10.66 14.73
N ALA A 142 32.52 11.02 15.32
CA ALA A 142 32.47 11.86 16.52
C ALA A 142 33.14 11.17 17.71
N LEU A 143 32.89 9.88 17.94
CA LEU A 143 33.57 9.12 18.98
C LEU A 143 35.09 9.10 18.74
N LEU A 144 35.56 8.80 17.54
CA LEU A 144 36.99 8.81 17.23
C LEU A 144 37.63 10.19 17.50
N GLN A 145 36.93 11.28 17.13
CA GLN A 145 37.36 12.64 17.45
C GLN A 145 37.43 12.87 18.96
N ILE A 146 36.41 12.46 19.72
CA ILE A 146 36.36 12.61 21.18
C ILE A 146 37.52 11.83 21.83
N PHE A 147 37.63 10.53 21.56
CA PHE A 147 38.66 9.68 22.16
C PHE A 147 40.08 10.18 21.84
N SER A 148 40.31 10.78 20.67
CA SER A 148 41.61 11.37 20.33
C SER A 148 42.01 12.57 21.20
N ARG A 149 41.06 13.23 21.88
CA ARG A 149 41.31 14.37 22.77
C ARG A 149 41.75 13.97 24.17
N PHE A 150 41.53 12.71 24.56
CA PHE A 150 41.85 12.23 25.90
C PHE A 150 42.87 11.10 25.86
N SER A 151 44.09 11.36 26.33
CA SER A 151 45.17 10.35 26.39
C SER A 151 45.01 9.34 27.53
N ASP A 152 44.23 9.67 28.57
CA ASP A 152 44.18 8.94 29.84
C ASP A 152 42.85 8.20 30.10
N LEU A 153 42.08 7.89 29.06
CA LEU A 153 40.89 7.05 29.19
C LEU A 153 41.30 5.58 29.34
N LYS A 154 41.35 5.10 30.58
CA LYS A 154 41.81 3.74 30.92
C LYS A 154 40.67 2.74 31.14
N LEU A 155 39.45 3.25 31.33
CA LEU A 155 38.26 2.45 31.59
C LEU A 155 37.25 2.62 30.44
N PRO A 156 36.37 1.63 30.22
CA PRO A 156 35.28 1.78 29.26
C PRO A 156 34.44 3.01 29.59
N MET A 157 34.20 3.87 28.61
CA MET A 157 33.34 5.03 28.79
C MET A 157 31.87 4.60 28.83
N PRO A 158 31.01 5.31 29.60
CA PRO A 158 29.57 5.07 29.57
C PRO A 158 29.02 5.20 28.16
N SER A 159 27.99 4.41 27.85
CA SER A 159 27.39 4.41 26.51
C SER A 159 26.76 5.76 26.20
N THR A 160 26.99 6.24 24.98
CA THR A 160 26.30 7.40 24.40
C THR A 160 25.00 6.99 23.72
N GLY A 161 24.06 7.93 23.60
CA GLY A 161 22.77 7.70 22.95
C GLY A 161 21.69 7.04 23.82
N GLY A 162 20.53 6.78 23.22
CA GLY A 162 19.34 6.37 23.97
C GLY A 162 18.79 7.53 24.80
N TRP A 163 18.87 7.41 26.13
CA TRP A 163 18.54 8.49 27.07
C TRP A 163 19.73 9.41 27.36
N ALA A 164 20.96 9.02 26.99
CA ALA A 164 22.15 9.84 27.15
C ALA A 164 22.40 10.68 25.88
N LEU A 165 23.19 11.74 26.05
CA LEU A 165 23.73 12.55 24.96
C LEU A 165 24.41 11.66 23.89
N ASP A 166 24.09 11.89 22.62
CA ASP A 166 24.74 11.19 21.49
C ASP A 166 26.18 11.69 21.29
N ALA A 167 26.97 10.97 20.49
CA ALA A 167 28.40 11.26 20.35
C ALA A 167 28.65 12.59 19.62
N ARG A 168 27.81 12.98 18.65
CA ARG A 168 27.96 14.28 17.96
C ARG A 168 27.66 15.43 18.93
N SER A 169 26.56 15.34 19.66
CA SER A 169 26.17 16.32 20.67
C SER A 169 27.24 16.45 21.76
N LEU A 170 27.83 15.33 22.19
CA LEU A 170 28.95 15.30 23.11
C LEU A 170 30.23 15.95 22.53
N ALA A 171 30.55 15.73 21.25
CA ALA A 171 31.70 16.37 20.61
C ALA A 171 31.54 17.90 20.55
N HIS A 172 30.31 18.39 20.33
CA HIS A 172 30.01 19.81 20.43
C HIS A 172 30.13 20.33 21.86
N LEU A 173 29.58 19.63 22.86
CA LEU A 173 29.73 19.98 24.28
C LEU A 173 31.21 20.11 24.68
N ILE A 174 32.05 19.14 24.30
CA ILE A 174 33.49 19.17 24.54
C ILE A 174 34.14 20.39 23.87
N SER A 175 33.78 20.68 22.62
CA SER A 175 34.34 21.83 21.89
C SER A 175 33.96 23.16 22.55
N ILE A 176 32.71 23.30 23.01
CA ILE A 176 32.25 24.49 23.74
C ILE A 176 32.97 24.61 25.09
N PHE A 177 33.13 23.50 25.82
CA PHE A 177 33.88 23.49 27.07
C PHE A 177 35.34 23.92 26.86
N GLU A 178 36.00 23.39 25.82
CA GLU A 178 37.38 23.73 25.50
C GLU A 178 37.56 25.19 25.07
N GLU A 179 36.55 25.77 24.41
CA GLU A 179 36.53 27.20 24.04
C GLU A 179 36.31 28.10 25.27
N LYS A 180 35.28 27.80 26.08
CA LYS A 180 34.81 28.67 27.17
C LYS A 180 35.56 28.47 28.48
N ARG A 181 36.12 27.29 28.72
CA ARG A 181 36.82 26.90 29.96
C ARG A 181 36.02 27.21 31.24
N PRO A 182 34.74 26.78 31.31
CA PRO A 182 33.90 27.06 32.48
C PRO A 182 34.51 26.47 33.76
N GLN A 183 34.43 27.21 34.86
CA GLN A 183 34.91 26.78 36.17
C GLN A 183 33.78 26.20 37.04
N ARG A 184 32.55 26.66 36.84
CA ARG A 184 31.35 26.12 37.51
C ARG A 184 30.31 25.71 36.47
N ILE A 185 30.03 24.41 36.44
CA ILE A 185 29.06 23.81 35.53
C ILE A 185 27.88 23.30 36.34
N LEU A 186 26.67 23.60 35.91
CA LEU A 186 25.44 22.98 36.40
C LEU A 186 24.92 22.01 35.34
N GLU A 187 24.69 20.77 35.70
CA GLU A 187 24.07 19.76 34.85
C GLU A 187 22.72 19.35 35.46
N LEU A 188 21.69 19.37 34.64
CA LEU A 188 20.34 18.94 34.99
C LEU A 188 20.08 17.64 34.24
N GLY A 189 19.99 16.52 34.97
CA GLY A 189 19.97 15.17 34.42
C GLY A 189 21.38 14.59 34.39
N SER A 190 21.68 13.70 35.35
CA SER A 190 23.02 13.12 35.49
C SER A 190 23.19 11.88 34.59
N GLY A 191 24.43 11.50 34.29
CA GLY A 191 24.73 10.26 33.57
C GLY A 191 26.02 10.32 32.78
N THR A 192 25.94 9.93 31.51
CA THR A 192 27.12 9.83 30.61
C THR A 192 27.83 11.17 30.45
N SER A 193 27.10 12.26 30.21
CA SER A 193 27.65 13.62 30.07
C SER A 193 28.37 14.07 31.34
N THR A 194 27.89 13.70 32.53
CA THR A 194 28.55 13.98 33.81
C THR A 194 29.98 13.45 33.84
N VAL A 195 30.20 12.21 33.38
CA VAL A 195 31.52 11.58 33.37
C VAL A 195 32.47 12.29 32.41
N TRP A 196 31.98 12.67 31.23
CA TRP A 196 32.76 13.44 30.26
C TRP A 196 33.11 14.84 30.75
N LEU A 197 32.14 15.56 31.34
CA LEU A 197 32.37 16.86 31.97
C LEU A 197 33.39 16.75 33.10
N ALA A 198 33.33 15.70 33.93
CA ALA A 198 34.31 15.47 34.98
C ALA A 198 35.73 15.24 34.45
N TYR A 199 35.88 14.51 33.33
CA TYR A 199 37.16 14.38 32.64
C TYR A 199 37.69 15.71 32.11
N LEU A 200 36.82 16.54 31.53
CA LEU A 200 37.18 17.89 31.08
C LEU A 200 37.62 18.77 32.24
N CYS A 201 36.88 18.75 33.36
CA CYS A 201 37.26 19.45 34.57
C CYS A 201 38.60 18.98 35.14
N ARG A 202 38.91 17.68 35.03
CA ARG A 202 40.22 17.15 35.41
C ARG A 202 41.36 17.72 34.55
N LEU A 203 41.13 17.86 33.24
CA LEU A 203 42.16 18.36 32.31
C LEU A 203 42.34 19.88 32.40
N TYR A 204 41.25 20.61 32.63
CA TYR A 204 41.20 22.05 32.40
C TYR A 204 40.80 22.88 33.63
N GLY A 205 40.49 22.22 34.74
CA GLY A 205 39.96 22.87 35.94
C GLY A 205 38.43 22.99 35.93
N GLY A 206 37.89 23.42 37.06
CA GLY A 206 36.45 23.55 37.27
C GLY A 206 35.82 22.38 38.03
N LYS A 207 34.51 22.51 38.28
CA LYS A 207 33.66 21.55 38.99
C LYS A 207 32.27 21.50 38.36
N VAL A 208 31.66 20.33 38.45
CA VAL A 208 30.28 20.09 38.01
C VAL A 208 29.40 19.91 39.24
N VAL A 209 28.25 20.58 39.28
CA VAL A 209 27.12 20.21 40.13
C VAL A 209 26.12 19.49 39.23
N ALA A 210 25.92 18.19 39.45
CA ALA A 210 25.03 17.37 38.63
C ALA A 210 23.80 16.98 39.45
N LEU A 211 22.62 17.35 38.95
CA LEU A 211 21.34 17.03 39.60
C LEU A 211 20.68 15.84 38.94
N ASP A 212 20.21 14.90 39.75
CA ASP A 212 19.29 13.85 39.32
C ASP A 212 18.06 13.79 40.21
N HIS A 213 16.93 13.43 39.63
CA HIS A 213 15.65 13.33 40.32
C HIS A 213 15.38 11.95 40.91
N LEU A 214 16.14 10.93 40.50
CA LEU A 214 15.97 9.55 40.96
C LEU A 214 17.29 9.05 41.56
N GLU A 215 17.21 8.52 42.79
CA GLU A 215 18.38 7.99 43.50
C GLU A 215 19.07 6.87 42.71
N GLU A 216 18.31 6.03 42.00
CA GLU A 216 18.85 4.95 41.20
C GLU A 216 19.83 5.44 40.12
N TYR A 217 19.47 6.48 39.36
CA TYR A 217 20.35 7.04 38.33
C TYR A 217 21.51 7.82 38.95
N LEU A 218 21.26 8.53 40.05
CA LEU A 218 22.30 9.24 40.79
C LEU A 218 23.38 8.28 41.30
N ASP A 219 22.97 7.13 41.87
CA ASP A 219 23.87 6.10 42.38
C ASP A 219 24.67 5.44 41.24
N GLN A 220 24.06 5.21 40.08
CA GLN A 220 24.78 4.74 38.89
C GLN A 220 25.84 5.74 38.42
N THR A 221 25.50 7.03 38.38
CA THR A 221 26.44 8.10 38.02
C THR A 221 27.58 8.18 39.02
N ARG A 222 27.29 8.16 40.33
CA ARG A 222 28.30 8.16 41.40
C ARG A 222 29.22 6.94 41.33
N GLY A 223 28.66 5.75 41.12
CA GLY A 223 29.44 4.51 40.95
C GLY A 223 30.44 4.63 39.79
N THR A 224 29.97 5.14 38.65
CA THR A 224 30.81 5.35 37.47
C THR A 224 31.90 6.41 37.70
N LEU A 225 31.55 7.54 38.33
CA LEU A 225 32.54 8.58 38.69
C LEU A 225 33.63 8.01 39.61
N LYS A 226 33.24 7.18 40.57
CA LYS A 226 34.15 6.51 41.49
C LYS A 226 35.10 5.54 40.79
N ASP A 227 34.55 4.71 39.90
CA ASP A 227 35.36 3.77 39.12
C ASP A 227 36.41 4.51 38.27
N HIS A 228 36.03 5.66 37.71
CA HIS A 228 36.93 6.52 36.94
C HIS A 228 37.84 7.44 37.79
N GLY A 229 37.67 7.46 39.11
CA GLY A 229 38.44 8.32 40.03
C GLY A 229 38.14 9.81 39.87
N LEU A 230 36.91 10.15 39.51
CA LEU A 230 36.46 11.49 39.15
C LEU A 230 35.56 12.16 40.20
N ASP A 231 35.26 11.49 41.33
CA ASP A 231 34.34 12.01 42.36
C ASP A 231 34.72 13.41 42.84
N SER A 232 36.03 13.70 42.91
CA SER A 232 36.48 15.01 43.39
C SER A 232 36.05 16.17 42.48
N PHE A 233 35.69 15.92 41.21
CA PHE A 233 35.32 16.94 40.23
C PHE A 233 33.80 17.20 40.14
N VAL A 234 32.99 16.33 40.73
CA VAL A 234 31.53 16.38 40.60
C VAL A 234 30.88 16.34 41.98
N ASP A 235 30.01 17.31 42.23
CA ASP A 235 29.04 17.28 43.31
C ASP A 235 27.70 16.77 42.75
N ALA A 236 27.47 15.47 42.89
CA ALA A 236 26.27 14.80 42.39
C ALA A 236 25.17 14.79 43.48
N ARG A 237 24.04 15.46 43.22
CA ARG A 237 22.98 15.71 44.21
C ARG A 237 21.65 15.12 43.77
N LEU A 238 20.93 14.56 44.74
CA LEU A 238 19.52 14.20 44.54
C LEU A 238 18.67 15.48 44.63
N ALA A 239 17.89 15.73 43.60
CA ALA A 239 16.91 16.82 43.53
C ALA A 239 15.58 16.26 42.98
N PRO A 240 14.73 15.67 43.85
CA PRO A 240 13.44 15.11 43.43
C PRO A 240 12.58 16.15 42.69
N LEU A 241 11.72 15.70 41.79
CA LEU A 241 10.84 16.62 41.07
C LEU A 241 9.70 17.10 41.97
N GLU A 242 9.60 18.42 42.13
CA GLU A 242 8.57 19.14 42.88
C GLU A 242 7.76 20.03 41.92
N GLU A 243 6.59 20.47 42.37
CA GLU A 243 5.81 21.45 41.60
C GLU A 243 6.43 22.83 41.71
N VAL A 244 6.83 23.40 40.58
CA VAL A 244 7.37 24.75 40.45
C VAL A 244 6.45 25.59 39.58
N SER A 245 5.91 26.66 40.17
CA SER A 245 5.12 27.64 39.44
C SER A 245 6.01 28.58 38.62
N ARG A 246 5.66 28.77 37.35
CA ARG A 246 6.25 29.72 36.41
C ARG A 246 5.15 30.52 35.72
N ASP A 247 5.52 31.56 35.00
CA ASP A 247 4.65 32.44 34.21
C ASP A 247 3.65 31.69 33.30
N ARG A 248 4.04 30.49 32.82
CA ARG A 248 3.26 29.66 31.88
C ARG A 248 2.55 28.46 32.49
N GLY A 249 2.63 28.27 33.81
CA GLY A 249 1.94 27.18 34.51
C GLY A 249 2.76 26.54 35.62
N SER A 250 2.28 25.40 36.10
CA SER A 250 3.01 24.54 37.05
C SER A 250 3.77 23.45 36.29
N TYR A 251 5.01 23.20 36.72
CA TYR A 251 5.92 22.24 36.11
C TYR A 251 6.46 21.30 37.20
N LYS A 252 6.71 20.04 36.84
CA LYS A 252 7.49 19.12 37.70
C LYS A 252 8.97 19.34 37.44
N TRP A 253 9.67 19.93 38.39
CA TRP A 253 11.06 20.38 38.22
C TRP A 253 11.91 20.02 39.44
N TYR A 254 13.23 19.96 39.26
CA TYR A 254 14.18 19.69 40.34
C TYR A 254 13.95 20.59 41.56
N ALA A 255 13.95 19.99 42.75
CA ALA A 255 13.84 20.67 44.03
C ALA A 255 14.90 21.78 44.16
N LEU A 256 14.45 23.02 44.38
CA LEU A 256 15.34 24.21 44.36
C LEU A 256 16.33 24.24 45.53
N GLY A 257 16.06 23.51 46.60
CA GLY A 257 17.00 23.35 47.73
C GLY A 257 18.37 22.81 47.29
N ALA A 258 18.42 22.04 46.20
CA ALA A 258 19.67 21.53 45.64
C ALA A 258 20.52 22.60 44.93
N LEU A 259 20.03 23.85 44.81
CA LEU A 259 20.68 24.97 44.12
C LEU A 259 20.97 26.17 45.06
N GLU A 260 20.76 26.03 46.37
CA GLU A 260 20.87 27.14 47.33
C GLU A 260 22.29 27.71 47.45
N ASP A 261 23.31 26.87 47.37
CA ASP A 261 24.73 27.20 47.49
C ASP A 261 25.44 27.32 46.12
N VAL A 262 24.68 27.23 45.02
CA VAL A 262 25.21 27.25 43.66
C VAL A 262 25.05 28.64 43.05
N GLU A 263 26.17 29.31 42.81
CA GLU A 263 26.24 30.65 42.22
C GLU A 263 27.41 30.75 41.21
N ASN A 264 27.42 31.82 40.41
CA ASN A 264 28.43 32.09 39.38
C ASN A 264 28.61 30.92 38.42
N ILE A 265 27.49 30.40 37.90
CA ILE A 265 27.49 29.27 36.96
C ILE A 265 27.92 29.76 35.58
N ASP A 266 29.03 29.24 35.07
CA ASP A 266 29.58 29.59 33.76
C ASP A 266 28.93 28.80 32.63
N MET A 267 28.46 27.58 32.93
CA MET A 267 27.83 26.71 31.94
C MET A 267 26.68 25.91 32.55
N VAL A 268 25.54 25.84 31.85
CA VAL A 268 24.41 24.98 32.20
C VAL A 268 24.17 23.96 31.09
N LEU A 269 24.12 22.68 31.42
CA LEU A 269 23.63 21.62 30.54
C LEU A 269 22.24 21.17 31.00
N VAL A 270 21.25 21.28 30.13
CA VAL A 270 19.86 20.90 30.36
C VAL A 270 19.55 19.64 29.57
N ASP A 271 19.68 18.47 30.20
CA ASP A 271 19.32 17.17 29.62
C ASP A 271 18.09 16.55 30.32
N GLY A 272 17.77 17.00 31.53
CA GLY A 272 16.60 16.57 32.29
C GLY A 272 15.71 17.73 32.74
N PRO A 273 14.58 17.41 33.37
CA PRO A 273 14.00 16.08 33.56
C PRO A 273 13.44 15.53 32.24
N PRO A 274 13.04 14.24 32.20
CA PRO A 274 12.51 13.64 30.99
C PRO A 274 11.31 14.40 30.43
N ALA A 275 11.22 14.54 29.10
CA ALA A 275 10.09 15.22 28.43
C ALA A 275 8.71 14.63 28.81
N THR A 276 8.65 13.35 29.21
CA THR A 276 7.44 12.69 29.69
C THR A 276 6.91 13.21 31.03
N THR A 277 7.66 14.05 31.74
CA THR A 277 7.25 14.63 33.04
C THR A 277 6.20 15.74 32.91
N GLY A 278 6.09 16.34 31.72
CA GLY A 278 5.08 17.36 31.42
C GLY A 278 5.41 18.14 30.14
N LYS A 279 4.41 18.87 29.63
CA LYS A 279 4.61 19.74 28.46
C LYS A 279 5.70 20.76 28.75
N ASN A 280 6.63 20.92 27.81
CA ASN A 280 7.79 21.79 27.95
C ASN A 280 8.54 21.56 29.27
N ALA A 281 8.73 20.29 29.66
CA ALA A 281 9.31 19.89 30.93
C ALA A 281 10.58 20.67 31.29
N ARG A 282 11.48 20.86 30.31
CA ARG A 282 12.79 21.54 30.41
C ARG A 282 12.72 23.07 30.53
N PHE A 283 11.57 23.69 30.27
CA PHE A 283 11.38 25.15 30.30
C PHE A 283 11.83 25.83 31.61
N PRO A 284 11.55 25.28 32.81
CA PRO A 284 11.91 25.97 34.05
C PRO A 284 13.41 26.10 34.29
N ALA A 285 14.29 25.43 33.53
CA ALA A 285 15.74 25.47 33.75
C ALA A 285 16.28 26.91 33.78
N LEU A 286 16.24 27.62 32.65
CA LEU A 286 16.79 28.98 32.56
C LEU A 286 16.13 29.97 33.55
N PRO A 287 14.78 30.06 33.64
CA PRO A 287 14.13 30.93 34.62
C PRO A 287 14.47 30.64 36.09
N ASN A 288 14.88 29.42 36.46
CA ASN A 288 15.25 29.10 37.85
C ASN A 288 16.72 29.40 38.15
N VAL A 289 17.58 29.42 37.14
CA VAL A 289 19.04 29.55 37.34
C VAL A 289 19.60 30.88 36.88
N ILE A 290 18.82 31.71 36.18
CA ILE A 290 19.27 33.00 35.60
C ILE A 290 20.01 33.90 36.60
N ASP A 291 19.50 34.03 37.82
CA ASP A 291 20.09 34.87 38.87
C ASP A 291 21.39 34.29 39.45
N ARG A 292 21.72 33.03 39.13
CA ARG A 292 22.93 32.32 39.55
C ARG A 292 23.98 32.26 38.43
N LEU A 293 23.64 32.69 37.23
CA LEU A 293 24.53 32.62 36.06
C LEU A 293 25.61 33.70 36.12
N ALA A 294 26.82 33.36 35.70
CA ALA A 294 27.87 34.32 35.41
C ALA A 294 27.45 35.28 34.27
N PRO A 295 28.11 36.44 34.12
CA PRO A 295 27.80 37.41 33.07
C PRO A 295 27.96 36.87 31.64
N ASP A 296 28.89 35.95 31.41
CA ASP A 296 29.21 35.32 30.11
C ASP A 296 28.78 33.85 30.04
N ALA A 297 27.79 33.47 30.87
CA ALA A 297 27.34 32.09 30.98
C ALA A 297 26.79 31.51 29.66
N THR A 298 27.05 30.21 29.45
CA THR A 298 26.54 29.45 28.31
C THR A 298 25.49 28.44 28.75
N VAL A 299 24.32 28.43 28.12
CA VAL A 299 23.23 27.49 28.41
C VAL A 299 23.04 26.57 27.22
N ILE A 300 23.07 25.26 27.47
CA ILE A 300 22.99 24.21 26.46
C ILE A 300 21.75 23.36 26.75
N LEU A 301 20.86 23.21 25.77
CA LEU A 301 19.68 22.35 25.85
C LEU A 301 19.86 21.14 24.95
N ASP A 302 19.75 19.93 25.51
CA ASP A 302 19.71 18.70 24.73
C ASP A 302 18.31 18.47 24.11
N ASP A 303 18.27 17.62 23.09
CA ASP A 303 17.09 17.25 22.31
C ASP A 303 16.38 18.42 21.59
N ALA A 304 17.07 19.53 21.30
CA ALA A 304 16.50 20.73 20.66
C ALA A 304 15.90 20.49 19.25
N HIS A 305 16.10 19.28 18.69
CA HIS A 305 15.46 18.83 17.45
C HIS A 305 13.99 18.42 17.65
N ARG A 306 13.58 18.17 18.89
CA ARG A 306 12.19 17.84 19.26
C ARG A 306 11.35 19.11 19.25
N PRO A 307 10.08 19.05 18.79
CA PRO A 307 9.23 20.25 18.70
C PRO A 307 9.05 20.99 20.03
N GLU A 308 8.85 20.30 21.15
CA GLU A 308 8.64 20.96 22.45
C GLU A 308 9.94 21.62 22.96
N GLU A 309 11.09 20.99 22.78
CA GLU A 309 12.39 21.57 23.12
C GLU A 309 12.75 22.76 22.23
N ALA A 310 12.42 22.71 20.93
CA ALA A 310 12.55 23.88 20.05
C ALA A 310 11.67 25.04 20.53
N ASP A 311 10.42 24.77 20.92
CA ASP A 311 9.53 25.77 21.51
C ASP A 311 10.15 26.36 22.79
N ILE A 312 10.79 25.55 23.65
CA ILE A 312 11.47 26.04 24.86
C ILE A 312 12.57 27.05 24.52
N VAL A 313 13.40 26.77 23.50
CA VAL A 313 14.47 27.68 23.08
C VAL A 313 13.88 29.03 22.65
N ASP A 314 12.82 29.01 21.84
CA ASP A 314 12.16 30.24 21.37
C ASP A 314 11.55 31.03 22.53
N LEU A 315 10.99 30.33 23.53
CA LEU A 315 10.45 30.95 24.75
C LEU A 315 11.55 31.60 25.59
N TRP A 316 12.68 30.92 25.78
CA TRP A 316 13.82 31.48 26.50
C TRP A 316 14.38 32.72 25.81
N GLN A 317 14.56 32.68 24.49
CA GLN A 317 15.03 33.85 23.74
C GLN A 317 14.04 35.03 23.79
N SER A 318 12.73 34.75 23.83
CA SER A 318 11.71 35.79 23.99
C SER A 318 11.68 36.38 25.41
N GLN A 319 11.98 35.60 26.44
CA GLN A 319 11.90 36.02 27.83
C GLN A 319 13.19 36.69 28.32
N PHE A 320 14.34 36.25 27.80
CA PHE A 320 15.68 36.69 28.18
C PHE A 320 16.43 37.16 26.93
N PRO A 321 16.18 38.39 26.45
CA PRO A 321 16.78 38.92 25.22
C PRO A 321 18.30 39.08 25.29
N GLU A 322 18.90 39.00 26.48
CA GLU A 322 20.35 38.96 26.69
C GLU A 322 20.99 37.63 26.22
N PHE A 323 20.20 36.60 25.92
CA PHE A 323 20.70 35.33 25.38
C PHE A 323 20.61 35.27 23.85
N THR A 324 21.75 35.00 23.21
CA THR A 324 21.83 34.82 21.77
C THR A 324 22.06 33.35 21.42
N ARG A 325 21.23 32.81 20.54
CA ARG A 325 21.39 31.45 20.02
C ARG A 325 22.56 31.35 19.05
N GLN A 326 23.47 30.43 19.34
CA GLN A 326 24.57 30.06 18.43
C GLN A 326 24.05 29.15 17.32
N VAL A 327 24.52 29.39 16.09
CA VAL A 327 24.24 28.52 14.95
C VAL A 327 25.21 27.33 14.98
N LEU A 328 24.68 26.12 15.01
CA LEU A 328 25.44 24.87 15.02
C LEU A 328 25.10 24.00 13.81
N ASP A 329 26.03 23.12 13.43
CA ASP A 329 25.84 22.11 12.37
C ASP A 329 25.12 20.83 12.88
N THR A 330 24.45 20.95 14.04
CA THR A 330 23.59 19.91 14.59
C THR A 330 22.29 20.52 15.08
N PRO A 331 21.13 19.93 14.75
CA PRO A 331 19.85 20.35 15.32
C PRO A 331 19.62 19.77 16.73
N ARG A 332 20.47 18.84 17.18
CA ARG A 332 20.21 17.98 18.36
C ARG A 332 20.38 18.73 19.68
N ILE A 333 21.28 19.70 19.73
CA ILE A 333 21.47 20.61 20.87
C ILE A 333 21.22 22.06 20.46
N ALA A 334 20.76 22.88 21.40
CA ALA A 334 20.72 24.34 21.25
C ALA A 334 21.67 24.98 22.26
N VAL A 335 22.41 26.00 21.81
CA VAL A 335 23.37 26.72 22.64
C VAL A 335 22.98 28.20 22.67
N LEU A 336 22.79 28.72 23.87
CA LEU A 336 22.48 30.11 24.14
C LEU A 336 23.65 30.73 24.92
N ASN A 337 24.27 31.77 24.36
CA ASN A 337 25.31 32.54 25.04
C ASN A 337 24.68 33.78 25.66
N ARG A 338 24.96 34.04 26.95
CA ARG A 338 24.63 35.32 27.57
C ARG A 338 25.58 36.39 27.05
N ASN A 339 25.02 37.48 26.56
CA ASN A 339 25.80 38.66 26.20
C ASN A 339 26.26 39.33 27.50
N ALA A 340 27.58 39.50 27.67
CA ALA A 340 28.10 40.30 28.76
C ALA A 340 27.72 41.77 28.50
N ASP A 341 27.03 42.40 29.45
CA ASP A 341 26.75 43.84 29.45
C ASP A 341 28.03 44.68 29.63
#